data_AF-A0A7C2EEI0-F1
#
_entry.id   AF-A0A7C2EEI0-F1
#
_cell.length_a   1.000
_cell.length_b   1.000
_cell.length_c   1.000
_cell.angle_alpha   90.00
_cell.angle_beta   90.00
_cell.angle_gamma   90.00
#
_symmetry.space_group_name_H-M   'P 1'
#
loop_
_entity.id
_entity.type
_entity.pdbx_description
1 polymer ?
#
loop_
_entity_poly.entity_id
_entity_poly.type
_entity_poly.pdbx_seq_one_letter_code
_entity_poly.pdbx_strand_id
1 'polypeptide(L)'
;MTQNRIRQLRRAKGLTVEDLAERLGISHGHLSRIERQARGLSIELAREVAKAMNVTVAEVLGIDIQANGQSHAQRQDEDALPYVPSASAPKIPTYPGNIDPWIMKTNALDKLGMPAGTIVFVDVSAEAVDNLRPLQCVLAQAYDDKEMTRGCTVARQFVPPSLLITNSSVCNAMPLDLDKGEASIKGVIVGHYHPAP
;
A
#
# COMPACT_ATOMS: atom_id res chain seq x y z
N MET A 1 4.12 -16.75 -24.14
CA MET A 1 2.66 -17.04 -24.14
C MET A 1 1.94 -15.82 -23.58
N THR A 2 1.16 -15.13 -24.40
CA THR A 2 0.56 -13.83 -24.09
C THR A 2 -0.42 -13.96 -22.93
N GLN A 3 -0.16 -13.25 -21.83
CA GLN A 3 -0.91 -13.32 -20.58
C GLN A 3 -2.23 -12.54 -20.74
N ASN A 4 -3.39 -13.19 -20.56
CA ASN A 4 -4.70 -12.54 -20.67
C ASN A 4 -5.28 -12.24 -19.28
N ARG A 5 -5.77 -11.02 -19.07
CA ARG A 5 -6.30 -10.53 -17.80
C ARG A 5 -7.55 -11.30 -17.33
N ILE A 6 -8.45 -11.64 -18.25
CA ILE A 6 -9.65 -12.46 -17.96
C ILE A 6 -9.23 -13.82 -17.40
N ARG A 7 -8.23 -14.45 -18.03
CA ARG A 7 -7.69 -15.74 -17.58
C ARG A 7 -7.05 -15.65 -16.20
N GLN A 8 -6.35 -14.56 -15.89
CA GLN A 8 -5.77 -14.33 -14.56
C GLN A 8 -6.86 -14.20 -13.49
N LEU A 9 -7.84 -13.31 -13.72
CA LEU A 9 -8.94 -13.08 -12.79
C LEU A 9 -9.75 -14.36 -12.56
N ARG A 10 -9.99 -15.15 -13.61
CA ARG A 10 -10.75 -16.39 -13.52
C ARG A 10 -10.04 -17.41 -12.62
N ARG A 11 -8.73 -17.57 -12.82
CA ARG A 11 -7.88 -18.44 -11.99
C ARG A 11 -7.80 -17.96 -10.55
N ALA A 12 -7.69 -16.66 -10.32
CA ALA A 12 -7.68 -16.08 -8.97
C ALA A 12 -8.98 -16.37 -8.20
N LYS A 13 -10.11 -16.48 -8.90
CA LYS A 13 -11.41 -16.86 -8.31
C LYS A 13 -11.69 -18.37 -8.32
N GLY A 14 -10.72 -19.20 -8.69
CA GLY A 14 -10.85 -20.66 -8.71
C GLY A 14 -11.86 -21.19 -9.75
N LEU A 15 -12.22 -20.40 -10.76
CA LEU A 15 -13.22 -20.78 -11.76
C LEU A 15 -12.59 -21.55 -12.92
N THR A 16 -13.25 -22.61 -13.37
CA THR A 16 -12.94 -23.27 -14.64
C THR A 16 -13.40 -22.41 -15.82
N VAL A 17 -12.93 -22.72 -17.03
CA VAL A 17 -13.37 -21.97 -18.23
C VAL A 17 -14.86 -22.22 -18.45
N GLU A 18 -15.29 -23.45 -18.20
CA GLU A 18 -16.67 -23.91 -18.24
C GLU A 18 -17.55 -23.08 -17.29
N ASP A 19 -17.13 -22.89 -16.04
CA ASP A 19 -17.89 -22.11 -15.04
C ASP A 19 -18.10 -20.66 -15.47
N LEU A 20 -17.05 -20.03 -16.02
CA LEU A 20 -17.15 -18.65 -16.48
C LEU A 20 -17.99 -18.53 -17.75
N ALA A 21 -17.89 -19.50 -18.66
CA ALA A 21 -18.68 -19.54 -19.88
C ALA A 21 -20.17 -19.68 -19.58
N GLU A 22 -20.53 -20.53 -18.62
CA GLU A 22 -21.91 -20.71 -18.14
C GLU A 22 -22.45 -19.42 -17.52
N ARG A 23 -21.68 -18.75 -16.66
CA ARG A 23 -22.06 -17.46 -16.06
C ARG A 23 -22.25 -16.34 -17.07
N LEU A 24 -21.56 -16.42 -18.21
CA LEU A 24 -21.66 -15.46 -19.32
C LEU A 24 -22.72 -15.85 -20.34
N GLY A 25 -23.30 -17.05 -20.26
CA GLY A 25 -24.21 -17.55 -21.28
C GLY A 25 -23.56 -17.75 -22.65
N ILE A 26 -22.24 -17.98 -22.70
CA ILE A 26 -21.48 -18.21 -23.94
C ILE A 26 -20.88 -19.62 -23.95
N SER A 27 -20.47 -20.10 -25.13
CA SER A 27 -19.83 -21.42 -25.22
C SER A 27 -18.39 -21.40 -24.70
N HIS A 28 -17.94 -22.52 -24.16
CA HIS A 28 -16.55 -22.73 -23.73
C HIS A 28 -15.53 -22.32 -24.82
N GLY A 29 -15.79 -22.70 -26.08
CA GLY A 29 -14.94 -22.33 -27.22
C GLY A 29 -14.89 -20.82 -27.48
N HIS A 30 -16.00 -20.11 -27.25
CA HIS A 30 -16.06 -18.66 -27.38
C HIS A 30 -15.24 -17.97 -26.29
N LEU A 31 -15.42 -18.35 -25.01
CA LEU A 31 -14.62 -17.82 -23.91
C LEU A 31 -13.12 -18.12 -24.09
N SER A 32 -12.79 -19.33 -24.52
CA SER A 32 -11.42 -19.73 -24.81
C SER A 32 -10.78 -18.90 -25.93
N ARG A 33 -11.56 -18.44 -26.91
CA ARG A 33 -11.11 -17.54 -27.98
C ARG A 33 -10.89 -16.13 -27.44
N ILE A 34 -11.81 -15.62 -26.61
CA ILE A 34 -11.71 -14.34 -25.90
C ILE A 34 -10.44 -14.29 -25.03
N GLU A 35 -10.15 -15.37 -24.27
CA GLU A 35 -8.94 -15.48 -23.45
C GLU A 35 -7.63 -15.51 -24.28
N ARG A 36 -7.69 -15.82 -25.59
CA ARG A 36 -6.50 -15.88 -26.45
C ARG A 36 -6.31 -14.64 -27.33
N GLN A 37 -7.37 -13.93 -27.70
CA GLN A 37 -7.35 -12.82 -28.68
C GLN A 37 -7.34 -11.43 -28.02
N ALA A 38 -6.52 -11.22 -26.98
CA ALA A 38 -6.53 -10.03 -26.11
C ALA A 38 -6.35 -8.63 -26.79
N ARG A 39 -6.19 -8.54 -28.11
CA ARG A 39 -6.29 -7.28 -28.86
C ARG A 39 -7.69 -7.15 -29.44
N GLY A 40 -8.53 -6.30 -28.84
CA GLY A 40 -9.87 -5.97 -29.34
C GLY A 40 -11.05 -6.38 -28.46
N LEU A 41 -10.87 -6.52 -27.13
CA LEU A 41 -11.99 -6.73 -26.22
C LEU A 41 -12.93 -5.51 -26.29
N SER A 42 -14.20 -5.71 -26.68
CA SER A 42 -15.19 -4.63 -26.65
C SER A 42 -15.53 -4.26 -25.20
N ILE A 43 -15.95 -3.00 -25.01
CA ILE A 43 -16.33 -2.49 -23.68
C ILE A 43 -17.57 -3.25 -23.17
N GLU A 44 -18.48 -3.62 -24.06
CA GLU A 44 -19.68 -4.40 -23.75
C GLU A 44 -19.31 -5.78 -23.17
N LEU A 45 -18.40 -6.49 -23.84
CA LEU A 45 -17.94 -7.81 -23.39
C LEU A 45 -17.15 -7.71 -22.09
N ALA A 46 -16.31 -6.67 -21.93
CA ALA A 46 -15.61 -6.42 -20.68
C ALA A 46 -16.58 -6.20 -19.52
N ARG A 47 -17.71 -5.51 -19.75
CA ARG A 47 -18.76 -5.27 -18.75
C ARG A 47 -19.51 -6.54 -18.36
N GLU A 48 -19.80 -7.41 -19.32
CA GLU A 48 -20.43 -8.70 -19.05
C GLU A 48 -19.52 -9.63 -18.25
N VAL A 49 -18.24 -9.70 -18.62
CA VAL A 49 -17.21 -10.42 -17.86
C VAL A 49 -17.07 -9.87 -16.45
N ALA A 50 -17.03 -8.54 -16.30
CA ALA A 50 -16.97 -7.88 -15.00
C ALA A 50 -18.15 -8.28 -14.10
N LYS A 51 -19.38 -8.27 -14.66
CA LYS A 51 -20.60 -8.67 -13.94
C LYS A 51 -20.58 -10.15 -13.56
N ALA A 52 -20.25 -11.04 -14.50
CA ALA A 52 -20.21 -12.50 -14.27
C ALA A 52 -19.18 -12.90 -13.21
N MET A 53 -18.10 -12.12 -13.09
CA MET A 53 -17.03 -12.37 -12.15
C MET A 53 -17.13 -11.53 -10.88
N ASN A 54 -18.08 -10.60 -10.76
CA ASN A 54 -18.15 -9.62 -9.67
C ASN A 54 -16.81 -8.89 -9.45
N VAL A 55 -16.32 -8.26 -10.52
CA VAL A 55 -15.14 -7.38 -10.56
C VAL A 55 -15.53 -6.10 -11.33
N THR A 56 -14.67 -5.11 -11.35
CA THR A 56 -14.86 -3.89 -12.14
C THR A 56 -14.45 -4.09 -13.60
N VAL A 57 -15.04 -3.28 -14.50
CA VAL A 57 -14.67 -3.27 -15.93
C VAL A 57 -13.19 -2.88 -16.11
N ALA A 58 -12.68 -1.99 -15.25
CA ALA A 58 -11.27 -1.60 -15.20
C ALA A 58 -10.35 -2.80 -14.95
N GLU A 59 -10.67 -3.61 -13.95
CA GLU A 59 -9.91 -4.83 -13.63
C GLU A 59 -9.90 -5.82 -14.79
N VAL A 60 -11.00 -5.96 -15.53
CA VAL A 60 -11.12 -6.82 -16.71
C VAL A 60 -10.28 -6.30 -17.87
N LEU A 61 -10.32 -4.99 -18.12
CA LEU A 61 -9.56 -4.33 -19.19
C LEU A 61 -8.06 -4.22 -18.86
N GLY A 62 -7.65 -4.51 -17.62
CA GLY A 62 -6.28 -4.29 -17.17
C GLY A 62 -5.92 -2.80 -17.17
N ILE A 63 -6.94 -1.93 -17.13
CA ILE A 63 -6.74 -0.53 -16.85
C ILE A 63 -6.60 -0.48 -15.34
N ASP A 64 -5.38 -0.18 -14.88
CA ASP A 64 -5.11 0.17 -13.49
C ASP A 64 -5.78 1.53 -13.20
N ILE A 65 -7.12 1.56 -13.26
CA ILE A 65 -7.88 2.54 -12.52
C ILE A 65 -7.67 2.08 -11.09
N GLN A 66 -6.70 2.69 -10.42
CA GLN A 66 -6.63 2.73 -8.96
C GLN A 66 -7.88 3.50 -8.47
N ALA A 67 -9.05 2.91 -8.70
CA ALA A 67 -10.28 3.20 -8.02
C ALA A 67 -10.13 2.54 -6.65
N ASN A 68 -9.44 3.22 -5.74
CA ASN A 68 -9.45 2.89 -4.30
C ASN A 68 -10.81 3.27 -3.65
N GLY A 69 -11.90 3.03 -4.38
CA GLY A 69 -13.28 3.15 -3.96
C GLY A 69 -13.91 1.82 -3.56
N GLN A 70 -13.10 0.81 -3.20
CA GLN A 70 -13.60 -0.41 -2.55
C GLN A 70 -12.92 -0.57 -1.18
N SER A 71 -13.65 -0.14 -0.16
CA SER A 71 -13.72 -0.79 1.15
C SER A 71 -12.40 -1.32 1.72
N HIS A 72 -11.53 -0.43 2.19
CA HIS A 72 -10.52 -0.73 3.20
C HIS A 72 -11.19 -1.08 4.54
N ALA A 73 -11.92 -2.19 4.58
CA ALA A 73 -11.96 -3.03 5.77
C ALA A 73 -10.73 -3.98 5.81
N GLN A 74 -9.70 -3.68 5.00
CA GLN A 74 -8.36 -4.22 5.15
C GLN A 74 -7.70 -3.51 6.33
N ARG A 75 -7.34 -4.30 7.34
CA ARG A 75 -6.59 -3.93 8.55
C ARG A 75 -5.70 -2.70 8.30
N GLN A 76 -5.92 -1.67 9.12
CA GLN A 76 -4.99 -0.55 9.32
C GLN A 76 -3.70 -1.13 9.92
N ASP A 77 -2.85 -1.75 9.10
CA ASP A 77 -1.54 -2.19 9.56
C ASP A 77 -0.71 -0.92 9.76
N GLU A 78 -0.40 -0.58 11.01
CA GLU A 78 0.51 0.52 11.33
C GLU A 78 1.88 0.23 10.70
N ASP A 79 2.45 1.19 9.97
CA ASP A 79 3.74 1.03 9.31
C ASP A 79 4.88 0.92 10.33
N ALA A 80 4.70 1.45 11.53
CA ALA A 80 5.64 1.40 12.62
C ALA A 80 4.94 1.35 13.98
N LEU A 81 5.55 0.69 14.95
CA LEU A 81 5.11 0.67 16.35
C LEU A 81 6.26 1.10 17.28
N PRO A 82 5.99 1.65 18.47
CA PRO A 82 7.04 1.93 19.45
C PRO A 82 7.87 0.68 19.72
N TYR A 83 9.20 0.82 19.72
CA TYR A 83 10.07 -0.31 20.00
C TYR A 83 10.13 -0.57 21.50
N VAL A 84 9.67 -1.75 21.91
CA VAL A 84 9.78 -2.22 23.30
C VAL A 84 10.81 -3.35 23.34
N PRO A 85 11.95 -3.18 24.03
CA PRO A 85 12.97 -4.21 24.11
C PRO A 85 12.45 -5.43 24.88
N SER A 86 12.57 -6.61 24.29
CA SER A 86 12.36 -7.90 24.97
C SER A 86 13.66 -8.39 25.63
N ALA A 87 13.58 -9.40 26.49
CA ALA A 87 14.76 -9.99 27.13
C ALA A 87 15.82 -10.51 26.13
N SER A 88 15.41 -10.86 24.91
CA SER A 88 16.29 -11.33 23.83
C SER A 88 16.56 -10.25 22.76
N ALA A 89 16.20 -9.00 23.03
CA ALA A 89 16.37 -7.91 22.07
C ALA A 89 17.86 -7.57 21.85
N PRO A 90 18.23 -7.16 20.62
CA PRO A 90 19.57 -6.65 20.37
C PRO A 90 19.82 -5.36 21.16
N LYS A 91 21.08 -5.14 21.56
CA LYS A 91 21.50 -3.84 22.09
C LYS A 91 21.49 -2.83 20.94
N ILE A 92 20.59 -1.86 21.04
CA ILE A 92 20.51 -0.74 20.09
C ILE A 92 21.25 0.49 20.63
N PRO A 93 21.72 1.39 19.74
CA PRO A 93 22.18 2.71 20.16
C PRO A 93 21.11 3.44 20.99
N THR A 94 21.53 4.08 22.06
CA THR A 94 20.68 4.97 22.85
C THR A 94 20.90 6.40 22.38
N TYR A 95 19.82 7.13 22.13
CA TYR A 95 19.87 8.53 21.76
C TYR A 95 19.43 9.39 22.94
N PRO A 96 20.11 10.51 23.22
CA PRO A 96 19.65 11.47 24.21
C PRO A 96 18.45 12.27 23.67
N GLY A 97 17.66 12.85 24.58
CA GLY A 97 16.60 13.81 24.23
C GLY A 97 15.31 13.16 23.76
N ASN A 98 14.68 13.76 22.76
CA ASN A 98 13.34 13.41 22.26
C ASN A 98 13.39 12.41 21.09
N ILE A 99 14.35 11.49 21.10
CA ILE A 99 14.54 10.51 20.03
C ILE A 99 14.08 9.14 20.52
N ASP A 100 12.92 8.71 20.04
CA ASP A 100 12.29 7.45 20.42
C ASP A 100 12.55 6.37 19.36
N PRO A 101 12.88 5.13 19.77
CA PRO A 101 13.01 4.01 18.85
C PRO A 101 11.64 3.44 18.47
N TRP A 102 11.46 3.15 17.19
CA TRP A 102 10.27 2.51 16.60
C TRP A 102 10.69 1.33 15.74
N ILE A 103 9.85 0.30 15.63
CA ILE A 103 10.09 -0.83 14.74
C ILE A 103 9.16 -0.76 13.53
N MET A 104 9.75 -0.80 12.33
CA MET A 104 9.04 -0.87 11.06
C MET A 104 8.28 -2.20 10.97
N LYS A 105 7.00 -2.14 10.63
CA LYS A 105 6.13 -3.32 10.44
C LYS A 105 5.89 -3.62 8.97
N THR A 106 6.04 -2.63 8.10
CA THR A 106 5.78 -2.74 6.66
C THR A 106 7.03 -2.32 5.87
N ASN A 107 6.98 -2.54 4.55
CA ASN A 107 8.04 -2.17 3.61
C ASN A 107 7.77 -0.81 2.94
N ALA A 108 7.12 0.12 3.66
CA ALA A 108 6.74 1.43 3.14
C ALA A 108 7.96 2.27 2.67
N LEU A 109 9.14 2.02 3.24
CA LEU A 109 10.39 2.76 2.97
C LEU A 109 11.58 1.81 2.70
N ASP A 110 11.33 0.60 2.19
CA ASP A 110 12.37 -0.41 1.97
C ASP A 110 13.47 0.04 0.98
N LYS A 111 13.11 0.80 -0.07
CA LYS A 111 14.07 1.38 -1.03
C LYS A 111 14.99 2.42 -0.40
N LEU A 112 14.64 2.93 0.77
CA LEU A 112 15.47 3.86 1.55
C LEU A 112 16.25 3.15 2.65
N GLY A 113 16.33 1.81 2.60
CA GLY A 113 17.05 0.99 3.57
C GLY A 113 16.30 0.82 4.88
N MET A 114 14.97 0.94 4.87
CA MET A 114 14.12 0.73 6.06
C MET A 114 13.01 -0.29 5.76
N PRO A 115 13.36 -1.57 5.49
CA PRO A 115 12.37 -2.64 5.35
C PRO A 115 11.71 -2.97 6.70
N ALA A 116 10.65 -3.77 6.66
CA ALA A 116 10.00 -4.30 7.85
C ALA A 116 11.00 -5.04 8.76
N GLY A 117 10.88 -4.83 10.07
CA GLY A 117 11.81 -5.32 11.10
C GLY A 117 12.94 -4.36 11.45
N THR A 118 13.18 -3.33 10.63
CA THR A 118 14.17 -2.29 10.91
C THR A 118 13.73 -1.44 12.11
N ILE A 119 14.67 -1.10 12.99
CA ILE A 119 14.45 -0.15 14.08
C ILE A 119 14.81 1.24 13.55
N VAL A 120 13.88 2.19 13.60
CA VAL A 120 14.10 3.58 13.22
C VAL A 120 14.11 4.45 14.47
N PHE A 121 14.93 5.50 14.45
CA PHE A 121 15.03 6.47 15.53
C PHE A 121 14.30 7.74 15.10
N VAL A 122 13.33 8.15 15.89
CA VAL A 122 12.37 9.18 15.51
C VAL A 122 12.49 10.34 16.49
N ASP A 123 12.92 11.48 15.98
CA ASP A 123 12.92 12.73 16.74
C ASP A 123 11.50 13.30 16.76
N VAL A 124 10.87 13.29 17.94
CA VAL A 124 9.49 13.77 18.16
C VAL A 124 9.44 15.22 18.64
N SER A 125 10.57 15.94 18.62
CA SER A 125 10.60 17.36 18.98
C SER A 125 9.85 18.21 17.96
N ALA A 126 9.18 19.26 18.44
CA ALA A 126 8.55 20.26 17.57
C ALA A 126 9.57 20.91 16.62
N GLU A 127 10.79 21.15 17.09
CA GLU A 127 11.88 21.71 16.27
C GLU A 127 12.21 20.82 15.07
N ALA A 128 12.26 19.50 15.24
CA ALA A 128 12.52 18.59 14.12
C ALA A 128 11.37 18.59 13.09
N VAL A 129 10.12 18.68 13.55
CA VAL A 129 8.93 18.73 12.69
C VAL A 129 8.85 20.07 11.94
N ASP A 130 9.07 21.19 12.62
CA ASP A 130 9.05 22.54 12.03
C ASP A 130 10.16 22.74 11.01
N ASN A 131 11.32 22.09 11.21
CA ASN A 131 12.47 22.16 10.31
C ASN A 131 12.59 20.95 9.36
N LEU A 132 11.46 20.31 9.01
CA LEU A 132 11.45 19.17 8.11
C LEU A 132 12.01 19.54 6.72
N ARG A 133 13.07 18.84 6.31
CA ARG A 133 13.75 19.06 5.03
C ARG A 133 13.21 18.13 3.94
N PRO A 134 13.31 18.53 2.66
CA PRO A 134 12.94 17.66 1.55
C PRO A 134 13.57 16.27 1.65
N LEU A 135 12.80 15.25 1.27
CA LEU A 135 13.21 13.84 1.22
C LEU A 135 13.48 13.18 2.59
N GLN A 136 13.34 13.91 3.71
CA GLN A 136 13.38 13.28 5.02
C GLN A 136 12.19 12.34 5.21
N CYS A 137 12.43 11.24 5.92
CA CYS A 137 11.38 10.29 6.25
C CYS A 137 10.78 10.66 7.61
N VAL A 138 9.49 10.41 7.77
CA VAL A 138 8.71 10.76 8.96
C VAL A 138 7.82 9.60 9.36
N LEU A 139 7.49 9.54 10.64
CA LEU A 139 6.27 8.88 11.09
C LEU A 139 5.16 9.91 11.20
N ALA A 140 4.01 9.61 10.62
CA ALA A 140 2.84 10.47 10.64
C ALA A 140 1.61 9.70 11.11
N GLN A 141 0.65 10.42 11.68
CA GLN A 141 -0.69 9.93 11.95
C GLN A 141 -1.55 10.29 10.75
N ALA A 142 -1.98 9.29 9.98
CA ALA A 142 -2.94 9.49 8.88
C ALA A 142 -4.37 9.27 9.39
N TYR A 143 -5.33 10.03 8.86
CA TYR A 143 -6.74 9.96 9.25
C TYR A 143 -7.59 9.52 8.05
N ASP A 144 -8.65 8.75 8.29
CA ASP A 144 -9.64 8.40 7.27
C ASP A 144 -10.80 9.40 7.31
N ASP A 145 -11.08 10.05 6.18
CA ASP A 145 -12.19 10.98 6.00
C ASP A 145 -13.57 10.40 6.40
N LYS A 146 -13.72 9.06 6.38
CA LYS A 146 -14.97 8.36 6.69
C LYS A 146 -15.12 8.00 8.16
N GLU A 147 -14.00 7.88 8.89
CA GLU A 147 -13.96 7.53 10.30
C GLU A 147 -13.00 8.48 11.02
N MET A 148 -13.47 9.71 11.28
CA MET A 148 -12.75 10.83 11.93
C MET A 148 -12.16 10.52 13.33
N THR A 149 -12.30 9.29 13.83
CA THR A 149 -11.94 8.88 15.19
C THR A 149 -10.73 7.95 15.27
N ARG A 150 -10.18 7.47 14.14
CA ARG A 150 -9.12 6.45 14.20
C ARG A 150 -7.99 6.75 13.23
N GLY A 151 -6.91 7.31 13.76
CA GLY A 151 -5.68 7.47 13.00
C GLY A 151 -4.85 6.19 12.95
N CYS A 152 -4.10 5.96 11.87
CA CYS A 152 -3.06 4.94 11.78
C CYS A 152 -1.65 5.56 11.69
N THR A 153 -0.66 4.94 12.33
CA THR A 153 0.74 5.37 12.19
C THR A 153 1.26 4.92 10.83
N VAL A 154 1.70 5.86 10.01
CA VAL A 154 2.26 5.62 8.66
C VAL A 154 3.70 6.12 8.57
N ALA A 155 4.51 5.45 7.77
CA ALA A 155 5.89 5.82 7.50
C ALA A 155 6.02 6.36 6.08
N ARG A 156 6.47 7.61 5.94
CA ARG A 156 6.43 8.34 4.67
C ARG A 156 7.70 9.13 4.43
N GLN A 157 8.03 9.35 3.17
CA GLN A 157 9.03 10.33 2.74
C GLN A 157 8.33 11.65 2.43
N PHE A 158 8.88 12.75 2.95
CA PHE A 158 8.39 14.08 2.67
C PHE A 158 8.87 14.57 1.30
N VAL A 159 7.93 15.06 0.51
CA VAL A 159 8.15 15.70 -0.77
C VAL A 159 7.47 17.07 -0.73
N PRO A 160 8.25 18.16 -0.84
CA PRO A 160 7.68 19.51 -0.83
C PRO A 160 6.61 19.70 -1.93
N PRO A 161 5.63 20.59 -1.71
CA PRO A 161 5.49 21.45 -0.52
C PRO A 161 4.91 20.76 0.71
N SER A 162 4.05 19.76 0.54
CA SER A 162 3.21 19.22 1.61
C SER A 162 2.98 17.70 1.54
N LEU A 163 3.57 17.02 0.56
CA LEU A 163 3.23 15.63 0.25
C LEU A 163 4.05 14.63 1.08
N LEU A 164 3.37 13.57 1.48
CA LEU A 164 3.95 12.39 2.12
C LEU A 164 3.71 11.16 1.24
N ILE A 165 4.78 10.52 0.77
CA ILE A 165 4.72 9.37 -0.13
C ILE A 165 5.36 8.13 0.49
N THR A 166 5.05 6.94 -0.02
CA THR A 166 5.87 5.74 0.23
C THR A 166 7.00 5.64 -0.79
N ASN A 167 8.06 4.94 -0.41
CA ASN A 167 9.13 4.54 -1.30
C ASN A 167 9.35 3.03 -1.17
N SER A 168 8.39 2.26 -1.69
CA SER A 168 8.38 0.81 -1.61
C SER A 168 8.88 0.14 -2.90
N SER A 169 9.46 -1.05 -2.77
CA SER A 169 9.77 -1.96 -3.88
C SER A 169 8.56 -2.78 -4.35
N VAL A 170 7.52 -2.92 -3.51
CA VAL A 170 6.38 -3.80 -3.77
C VAL A 170 5.12 -3.00 -4.12
N CYS A 171 4.67 -2.13 -3.23
CA CYS A 171 3.42 -1.39 -3.39
C CYS A 171 3.53 -0.01 -2.75
N ASN A 172 3.07 1.03 -3.44
CA ASN A 172 3.00 2.37 -2.89
C ASN A 172 1.57 2.69 -2.48
N ALA A 173 1.40 3.23 -1.27
CA ALA A 173 0.11 3.74 -0.83
C ALA A 173 -0.12 5.14 -1.42
N MET A 174 -1.38 5.58 -1.44
CA MET A 174 -1.74 6.92 -1.90
C MET A 174 -0.91 7.99 -1.16
N PRO A 175 -0.45 9.03 -1.87
CA PRO A 175 0.15 10.20 -1.23
C PRO A 175 -0.83 10.83 -0.24
N LEU A 176 -0.29 11.34 0.87
CA LEU A 176 -1.04 12.11 1.85
C LEU A 176 -0.60 13.58 1.77
N ASP A 177 -1.54 14.50 1.86
CA ASP A 177 -1.31 15.93 1.79
C ASP A 177 -1.50 16.60 3.15
N LEU A 178 -0.41 17.16 3.69
CA LEU A 178 -0.42 17.82 4.99
C LEU A 178 -1.31 19.07 5.02
N ASP A 179 -1.39 19.82 3.90
CA ASP A 179 -2.18 21.06 3.84
C ASP A 179 -3.69 20.79 3.86
N LYS A 180 -4.10 19.58 3.46
CA LYS A 180 -5.48 19.11 3.53
C LYS A 180 -5.84 18.46 4.87
N GLY A 181 -4.87 18.32 5.77
CA GLY A 181 -5.07 17.66 7.06
C GLY A 181 -5.21 16.13 6.96
N GLU A 182 -4.82 15.51 5.83
CA GLU A 182 -4.90 14.05 5.64
C GLU A 182 -3.93 13.31 6.58
N ALA A 183 -2.90 14.00 7.06
CA ALA A 183 -1.96 13.48 8.06
C ALA A 183 -1.40 14.58 8.96
N SER A 184 -0.92 14.16 10.13
CA SER A 184 -0.12 15.00 11.05
C SER A 184 1.21 14.32 11.36
N ILE A 185 2.32 15.03 11.26
CA ILE A 185 3.65 14.45 11.50
C ILE A 185 3.82 14.21 13.01
N LYS A 186 4.19 12.99 13.40
CA LYS A 186 4.52 12.62 14.79
C LYS A 186 5.99 12.85 15.10
N GLY A 187 6.86 12.65 14.11
CA GLY A 187 8.29 12.88 14.27
C GLY A 187 9.08 12.53 13.01
N VAL A 188 10.35 12.94 13.00
CA VAL A 188 11.26 12.80 11.86
C VAL A 188 12.22 11.64 12.09
N ILE A 189 12.35 10.76 11.12
CA ILE A 189 13.31 9.65 11.18
C ILE A 189 14.71 10.21 10.98
N VAL A 190 15.54 10.12 12.02
CA VAL A 190 16.92 10.64 12.05
C VAL A 190 17.97 9.57 11.84
N GLY A 191 17.59 8.29 11.96
CA GLY A 191 18.48 7.16 11.72
C GLY A 191 17.73 5.82 11.74
N HIS A 192 18.42 4.75 11.38
CA HIS A 192 17.90 3.39 11.44
C HIS A 192 18.97 2.37 11.80
N TYR A 193 18.54 1.25 12.36
CA TYR A 193 19.36 0.12 12.78
C TYR A 193 18.69 -1.17 12.32
N HIS A 194 19.47 -2.03 11.66
CA HIS A 194 19.04 -3.36 11.25
C HIS A 194 19.43 -4.37 12.34
N PRO A 195 18.45 -4.99 13.03
CA PRO A 195 18.74 -6.12 13.90
C PRO A 195 19.48 -7.21 13.14
N ALA A 196 20.51 -7.79 13.74
CA ALA A 196 21.12 -9.00 13.20
C ALA A 196 20.08 -10.14 13.18
N PRO A 197 20.12 -11.03 12.15
CA PRO A 197 19.21 -12.16 12.03
C PRO A 197 19.38 -13.19 13.16
#